data_AF-A0A178VWQ5-F1
#
_entry.id   AF-A0A178VWQ5-F1
#
_cell.length_a   1.000
_cell.length_b   1.000
_cell.length_c   1.000
_cell.angle_alpha   90.00
_cell.angle_beta   90.00
_cell.angle_gamma   90.00
#
_symmetry.space_group_name_H-M   'P 1'
#
loop_
_entity.id
_entity.type
_entity.pdbx_description
1 polymer ?
#
loop_
_entity_poly.entity_id
_entity_poly.type
_entity_poly.pdbx_seq_one_letter_code
_entity_poly.pdbx_strand_id
1 'polypeptide(L)'
;MKTKMLITLFALVSVAGTSEATGTLAAQQNTSIIPTYTLWCMENPYAYFRRVISSLKWACKNGADCSPLEKGGRCQDLDNYRSQASYAFNDYYQKNPIPRNCDFNGAAVLTVQDPSNTKHFTFEKIKPTSDQNS
;
A
#
# COMPACT_ATOMS: atom_id res chain seq x y z
N MET A 1 -23.63 -52.97 -24.52
CA MET A 1 -24.13 -54.18 -23.83
C MET A 1 -22.98 -54.76 -23.02
N LYS A 2 -23.16 -54.86 -21.69
CA LYS A 2 -22.52 -55.76 -20.69
C LYS A 2 -21.06 -56.17 -21.00
N THR A 3 -20.07 -55.95 -20.14
CA THR A 3 -19.90 -56.82 -18.96
C THR A 3 -18.78 -56.38 -17.99
N LYS A 4 -19.06 -56.61 -16.70
CA LYS A 4 -18.16 -57.16 -15.66
C LYS A 4 -17.09 -56.26 -15.05
N MET A 5 -17.56 -55.43 -14.11
CA MET A 5 -17.19 -55.46 -12.68
C MET A 5 -16.12 -56.51 -12.33
N LEU A 6 -14.87 -56.08 -12.14
CA LEU A 6 -13.86 -56.82 -11.41
C LEU A 6 -13.79 -56.29 -9.98
N ILE A 7 -14.10 -57.20 -9.07
CA ILE A 7 -14.02 -57.07 -7.62
C ILE A 7 -12.55 -57.23 -7.26
N THR A 8 -11.88 -56.14 -6.87
CA THR A 8 -10.52 -56.18 -6.32
C THR A 8 -10.55 -56.01 -4.80
N LEU A 9 -10.30 -57.14 -4.13
CA LEU A 9 -9.84 -57.38 -2.77
C LEU A 9 -9.93 -56.22 -1.74
N PHE A 10 -10.75 -56.46 -0.71
CA PHE A 10 -10.66 -55.79 0.59
C PHE A 10 -9.33 -56.13 1.28
N ALA A 11 -8.44 -55.15 1.43
CA ALA A 11 -7.37 -55.23 2.42
C ALA A 11 -7.92 -54.77 3.77
N LEU A 12 -8.04 -55.72 4.71
CA LEU A 12 -8.29 -55.45 6.13
C LEU A 12 -7.04 -54.80 6.72
N VAL A 13 -7.03 -53.48 6.83
CA VAL A 13 -6.08 -52.78 7.71
C VAL A 13 -6.76 -52.65 9.07
N SER A 14 -6.36 -53.51 10.00
CA SER A 14 -6.69 -53.41 11.42
C SER A 14 -5.95 -52.22 12.03
N VAL A 15 -6.67 -51.13 12.29
CA VAL A 15 -6.21 -50.03 13.14
C VAL A 15 -6.31 -50.49 14.59
N ALA A 16 -5.17 -50.82 15.19
CA ALA A 16 -5.04 -50.84 16.65
C ALA A 16 -4.81 -49.38 17.09
N GLY A 17 -5.82 -48.80 17.76
CA GLY A 17 -5.71 -47.48 18.37
C GLY A 17 -5.15 -47.57 19.79
N THR A 18 -4.45 -46.52 20.22
CA THR A 18 -4.35 -46.12 21.62
C THR A 18 -4.15 -44.60 21.73
N SER A 19 -5.05 -43.99 22.52
CA SER A 19 -4.96 -42.74 23.31
C SER A 19 -4.53 -41.43 22.62
N GLU A 20 -5.04 -40.24 22.90
CA GLU A 20 -6.02 -39.67 23.83
C GLU A 20 -6.16 -38.19 23.40
N ALA A 21 -7.33 -37.60 23.64
CA ALA A 21 -7.63 -36.17 23.83
C ALA A 21 -8.89 -35.76 23.07
N THR A 22 -10.00 -35.75 23.79
CA THR A 22 -11.15 -34.89 23.51
C THR A 22 -10.69 -33.43 23.47
N GLY A 23 -10.37 -32.95 22.27
CA GLY A 23 -10.23 -31.54 21.96
C GLY A 23 -11.34 -31.15 21.00
N THR A 24 -12.32 -30.41 21.50
CA THR A 24 -13.27 -29.66 20.69
C THR A 24 -12.47 -28.91 19.62
N LEU A 25 -12.71 -29.18 18.33
CA LEU A 25 -12.16 -28.40 17.23
C LEU A 25 -12.80 -27.00 17.28
N ALA A 26 -12.26 -26.13 18.14
CA ALA A 26 -12.42 -24.71 17.98
C ALA A 26 -11.77 -24.33 16.64
N ALA A 27 -12.51 -23.57 15.83
CA ALA A 27 -12.08 -23.07 14.54
C ALA A 27 -10.62 -22.61 14.61
N GLN A 28 -9.76 -23.26 13.84
CA GLN A 28 -8.38 -22.86 13.69
C GLN A 28 -8.38 -21.54 12.91
N GLN A 29 -8.41 -20.42 13.65
CA GLN A 29 -8.20 -19.09 13.12
C GLN A 29 -6.75 -19.00 12.67
N ASN A 30 -6.46 -19.52 11.48
CA ASN A 30 -5.34 -19.06 10.69
C ASN A 30 -5.70 -17.65 10.21
N THR A 31 -5.53 -16.65 11.08
CA THR A 31 -5.47 -15.27 10.62
C THR A 31 -4.26 -15.19 9.71
N SER A 32 -4.50 -15.27 8.40
CA SER A 32 -3.54 -14.82 7.40
C SER A 32 -3.02 -13.47 7.85
N ILE A 33 -1.75 -13.42 8.26
CA ILE A 33 -1.03 -12.17 8.43
C ILE A 33 -0.91 -11.63 7.00
N ILE A 34 -1.94 -10.93 6.53
CA ILE A 34 -1.85 -10.13 5.32
C ILE A 34 -0.97 -8.95 5.74
N PRO A 35 0.28 -8.83 5.26
CA PRO A 35 1.06 -7.64 5.52
C PRO A 35 0.27 -6.43 5.01
N THR A 36 -0.18 -5.58 5.92
CA THR A 36 -0.77 -4.29 5.59
C THR A 36 0.38 -3.39 5.18
N TYR A 37 0.61 -3.28 3.87
CA TYR A 37 1.60 -2.35 3.34
C TYR A 37 1.05 -0.92 3.39
N THR A 38 1.85 0.01 3.90
CA THR A 38 1.57 1.44 3.73
C THR A 38 1.84 1.81 2.28
N LEU A 39 0.83 2.38 1.62
CA LEU A 39 0.96 2.90 0.27
C LEU A 39 1.23 4.40 0.30
N TRP A 40 2.07 4.82 -0.63
CA TRP A 40 2.49 6.21 -0.80
C TRP A 40 2.17 6.66 -2.20
N CYS A 41 1.69 7.89 -2.34
CA CYS A 41 1.45 8.48 -3.64
C CYS A 41 2.60 9.39 -4.04
N MET A 42 3.40 8.96 -5.00
CA MET A 42 4.64 9.63 -5.39
C MET A 42 4.54 10.15 -6.82
N GLU A 43 5.30 11.20 -7.13
CA GLU A 43 5.41 11.71 -8.49
C GLU A 43 5.97 10.64 -9.44
N ASN A 44 5.40 10.52 -10.65
CA ASN A 44 5.85 9.57 -11.65
C ASN A 44 7.07 10.12 -12.41
N PRO A 45 8.29 9.58 -12.23
CA PRO A 45 9.50 10.16 -12.81
C PRO A 45 9.48 10.21 -14.36
N TYR A 46 8.63 9.41 -15.00
CA TYR A 46 8.45 9.39 -16.45
C TYR A 46 7.35 10.33 -16.96
N ALA A 47 6.60 10.99 -16.07
CA ALA A 47 5.59 11.95 -16.45
C ALA A 47 6.21 13.25 -17.01
N TYR A 48 5.52 13.83 -18.00
CA TYR A 48 5.88 15.15 -18.53
C TYR A 48 5.86 16.20 -17.43
N PHE A 49 6.96 16.94 -17.30
CA PHE A 49 7.15 17.91 -16.22
C PHE A 49 6.03 18.97 -16.12
N ARG A 50 5.48 19.42 -17.26
CA ARG A 50 4.33 20.35 -17.26
C ARG A 50 3.10 19.75 -16.59
N ARG A 51 2.86 18.45 -16.78
CA ARG A 51 1.75 17.72 -16.15
C ARG A 51 1.95 17.63 -14.64
N VAL A 52 3.17 17.36 -14.21
CA VAL A 52 3.55 17.32 -12.78
C VAL A 52 3.24 18.64 -12.10
N ILE A 53 3.67 19.76 -12.67
CA ILE A 53 3.40 21.10 -12.11
C ILE A 53 1.89 21.40 -12.12
N SER A 54 1.17 21.10 -13.20
CA SER A 54 -0.28 21.36 -13.24
C SER A 54 -1.03 20.54 -12.20
N SER A 55 -0.64 19.28 -12.02
CA SER A 55 -1.27 18.38 -11.05
C SER A 55 -0.91 18.77 -9.62
N LEU A 56 0.33 19.20 -9.34
CA LEU A 56 0.73 19.75 -8.04
C LEU A 56 -0.16 20.95 -7.66
N LYS A 57 -0.28 21.93 -8.56
CA LYS A 57 -1.13 23.11 -8.32
C LYS A 57 -2.60 22.73 -8.10
N TRP A 58 -3.09 21.72 -8.82
CA TRP A 58 -4.44 21.20 -8.64
C TRP A 58 -4.59 20.55 -7.26
N ALA A 59 -3.66 19.70 -6.84
CA ALA A 59 -3.69 19.02 -5.54
C ALA A 59 -3.78 20.03 -4.38
N CYS A 60 -2.92 21.05 -4.39
CA CYS A 60 -2.92 22.12 -3.38
C CYS A 60 -4.25 22.89 -3.29
N LYS A 61 -4.96 23.04 -4.41
CA LYS A 61 -6.26 23.74 -4.45
C LYS A 61 -7.45 22.86 -4.06
N ASN A 62 -7.30 21.53 -4.13
CA ASN A 62 -8.43 20.60 -4.04
C ASN A 62 -8.37 19.66 -2.84
N GLY A 63 -7.40 19.84 -1.93
CA GLY A 63 -7.40 19.12 -0.67
C GLY A 63 -6.03 18.81 -0.08
N ALA A 64 -4.94 18.95 -0.84
CA ALA A 64 -3.60 18.83 -0.28
C ALA A 64 -3.26 20.06 0.58
N ASP A 65 -2.63 19.87 1.73
CA ASP A 65 -2.03 20.95 2.51
C ASP A 65 -0.65 21.29 1.94
N CYS A 66 -0.59 22.35 1.14
CA CYS A 66 0.67 22.83 0.58
C CYS A 66 1.30 23.96 1.40
N SER A 67 0.76 24.33 2.56
CA SER A 67 1.36 25.37 3.41
C SER A 67 2.83 25.07 3.82
N PRO A 68 3.27 23.80 3.98
CA PRO A 68 4.67 23.48 4.21
C PRO A 68 5.59 23.80 3.03
N LEU A 69 5.08 23.82 1.80
CA LEU A 69 5.84 24.05 0.57
C LEU A 69 6.04 25.54 0.26
N GLU A 70 5.20 26.39 0.82
CA GLU A 70 5.23 27.84 0.62
C GLU A 70 6.45 28.49 1.30
N LYS A 71 6.73 29.74 0.93
CA LYS A 71 7.80 30.53 1.56
C LYS A 71 7.57 30.65 3.07
N GLY A 72 8.57 30.29 3.87
CA GLY A 72 8.53 30.20 5.33
C GLY A 72 8.05 28.85 5.86
N GLY A 73 7.62 27.93 4.98
CA GLY A 73 7.13 26.61 5.34
C GLY A 73 8.24 25.61 5.65
N ARG A 74 7.91 24.58 6.45
CA ARG A 74 8.88 23.57 6.88
C ARG A 74 9.49 22.74 5.73
N CYS A 75 8.85 22.70 4.57
CA CYS A 75 9.29 21.98 3.37
C CYS A 75 9.65 22.93 2.22
N GLN A 76 9.89 24.21 2.51
CA GLN A 76 10.26 25.21 1.49
C GLN A 76 11.54 24.79 0.73
N ASP A 77 12.46 24.10 1.40
CA ASP A 77 13.74 23.64 0.83
C ASP A 77 13.61 22.34 0.00
N LEU A 78 12.40 21.93 -0.37
CA LEU A 78 12.23 20.92 -1.41
C LEU A 78 12.61 21.56 -2.76
N ASP A 79 13.90 21.43 -3.10
CA ASP A 79 14.62 22.08 -4.21
C ASP A 79 14.06 21.82 -5.63
N ASN A 80 12.96 21.08 -5.75
CA ASN A 80 12.45 20.56 -7.01
C ASN A 80 10.91 20.39 -6.97
N TYR A 81 10.23 20.89 -8.00
CA TYR A 81 8.79 20.73 -8.21
C TYR A 81 8.30 19.26 -8.18
N ARG A 82 9.12 18.27 -8.55
CA ARG A 82 8.79 16.84 -8.44
C ARG A 82 8.75 16.36 -6.99
N SER A 83 9.64 16.87 -6.14
CA SER A 83 9.62 16.59 -4.70
C SER A 83 8.41 17.26 -4.05
N GLN A 84 8.11 18.50 -4.43
CA GLN A 84 6.89 19.21 -4.00
C GLN A 84 5.61 18.49 -4.47
N ALA A 85 5.60 17.98 -5.70
CA ALA A 85 4.49 17.18 -6.23
C ALA A 85 4.28 15.89 -5.43
N SER A 86 5.35 15.17 -5.13
CA SER A 86 5.26 13.96 -4.28
C SER A 86 4.70 14.27 -2.90
N TYR A 87 5.09 15.41 -2.28
CA TYR A 87 4.49 15.87 -1.03
C TYR A 87 2.97 16.04 -1.17
N ALA A 88 2.55 16.87 -2.13
CA ALA A 88 1.14 17.23 -2.29
C ALA A 88 0.27 16.04 -2.71
N PHE A 89 0.80 15.16 -3.57
CA PHE A 89 0.11 13.95 -4.02
C PHE A 89 -0.07 12.97 -2.87
N ASN A 90 0.95 12.76 -2.04
CA ASN A 90 0.83 11.91 -0.88
C ASN A 90 -0.16 12.49 0.13
N ASP A 91 -0.06 13.76 0.49
CA ASP A 91 -0.98 14.39 1.44
C ASP A 91 -2.45 14.30 0.96
N TYR A 92 -2.70 14.58 -0.32
CA TYR A 92 -4.02 14.41 -0.93
C TYR A 92 -4.51 12.95 -0.88
N TYR A 93 -3.65 11.99 -1.20
CA TYR A 93 -3.97 10.57 -1.20
C TYR A 93 -4.25 10.05 0.21
N GLN A 94 -3.43 10.39 1.22
CA GLN A 94 -3.60 9.90 2.59
C GLN A 94 -4.93 10.38 3.21
N LYS A 95 -5.46 11.52 2.79
CA LYS A 95 -6.79 12.00 3.20
C LYS A 95 -7.93 11.13 2.67
N ASN A 96 -7.75 10.45 1.54
CA ASN A 96 -8.72 9.52 0.97
C ASN A 96 -8.00 8.44 0.12
N PRO A 97 -7.52 7.34 0.74
CA PRO A 97 -6.54 6.42 0.16
C PRO A 97 -7.12 5.43 -0.87
N ILE A 98 -7.96 5.92 -1.77
CA ILE A 98 -8.47 5.17 -2.93
C ILE A 98 -7.40 5.17 -4.02
N PRO A 99 -7.03 4.03 -4.61
CA PRO A 99 -5.92 3.97 -5.57
C PRO A 99 -5.99 4.97 -6.72
N ARG A 100 -7.20 5.23 -7.25
CA ARG A 100 -7.43 6.20 -8.33
C ARG A 100 -7.12 7.65 -7.93
N ASN A 101 -7.16 7.98 -6.65
CA ASN A 101 -6.84 9.33 -6.17
C ASN A 101 -5.33 9.63 -6.30
N CYS A 102 -4.51 8.62 -6.57
CA CYS A 102 -3.09 8.76 -6.86
C CYS A 102 -2.77 8.73 -8.38
N ASP A 103 -3.74 8.95 -9.26
CA ASP A 103 -3.46 8.97 -10.69
C ASP A 103 -2.92 10.34 -11.15
N PHE A 104 -3.57 11.43 -10.75
CA PHE A 104 -3.22 12.80 -11.16
C PHE A 104 -3.01 12.96 -12.68
N ASN A 105 -3.82 12.27 -13.48
CA ASN A 105 -3.71 12.13 -14.94
C ASN A 105 -2.41 11.44 -15.37
N GLY A 106 -1.97 10.43 -14.63
CA GLY A 106 -0.67 9.74 -14.80
C GLY A 106 0.55 10.53 -14.33
N ALA A 107 0.38 11.62 -13.56
CA ALA A 107 1.49 12.38 -12.97
C ALA A 107 2.02 11.76 -11.67
N ALA A 108 1.32 10.79 -11.11
CA ALA A 108 1.71 10.12 -9.89
C ALA A 108 1.54 8.60 -10.02
N VAL A 109 2.12 7.87 -9.07
CA VAL A 109 2.08 6.42 -8.98
C VAL A 109 2.08 5.99 -7.51
N LEU A 110 1.33 4.93 -7.22
CA LEU A 110 1.37 4.29 -5.91
C LEU A 110 2.64 3.45 -5.76
N THR A 111 3.26 3.53 -4.59
CA THR A 111 4.40 2.71 -4.22
C THR A 111 4.27 2.18 -2.80
N VAL A 112 4.79 0.97 -2.59
CA VAL A 112 5.00 0.38 -1.25
C VAL A 112 6.36 0.76 -0.68
N GLN A 113 7.23 1.37 -1.49
CA GLN A 113 8.55 1.82 -1.05
C GLN A 113 8.39 3.11 -0.26
N ASP A 114 8.70 3.07 1.03
CA ASP A 114 8.78 4.27 1.86
C ASP A 114 9.82 5.24 1.27
N PRO A 115 9.42 6.46 0.86
CA PRO A 115 10.31 7.45 0.29
C PRO A 115 11.28 8.06 1.31
N SER A 116 11.12 7.78 2.61
CA SER A 116 11.93 8.37 3.69
C SER A 116 13.44 8.16 3.57
N ASN A 117 13.84 7.08 2.90
CA ASN A 117 15.24 6.69 2.74
C ASN A 117 15.88 7.15 1.42
N THR A 118 15.17 7.92 0.59
CA THR A 118 15.66 8.31 -0.73
C THR A 118 16.40 9.67 -0.68
N LYS A 119 17.60 9.74 -1.28
CA LYS A 119 18.48 10.93 -1.19
C LYS A 119 17.85 12.22 -1.76
N HIS A 120 16.84 12.10 -2.62
CA HIS A 120 16.09 13.22 -3.21
C HIS A 120 14.96 13.76 -2.32
N PHE A 121 14.76 13.12 -1.18
CA PHE A 121 13.56 13.16 -0.38
C PHE A 121 14.01 13.06 1.09
N THR A 122 14.56 14.14 1.63
CA THR A 122 14.93 14.25 3.05
C THR A 122 13.66 14.29 3.89
N PHE A 123 13.20 13.11 4.30
CA PHE A 123 11.86 12.88 4.81
C PHE A 123 11.88 12.47 6.28
N GLU A 124 12.01 13.47 7.13
CA GLU A 124 11.19 13.48 8.33
C GLU A 124 9.76 13.97 8.01
N LYS A 125 9.54 14.54 6.81
CA LYS A 125 8.46 15.51 6.56
C LYS A 125 7.25 15.08 5.71
N ILE A 126 7.27 13.96 4.98
CA ILE A 126 6.05 13.46 4.28
C ILE A 126 5.52 12.11 4.76
N LYS A 127 5.89 11.67 5.97
CA LYS A 127 5.19 10.54 6.60
C LYS A 127 3.67 10.80 6.64
N PRO A 128 2.84 9.74 6.56
CA PRO A 128 1.41 9.84 6.79
C PRO A 128 1.13 10.67 8.05
N THR A 129 0.10 11.51 8.01
CA THR A 129 -0.26 12.38 9.14
C THR A 129 -0.47 11.58 10.44
N SER A 130 -0.83 10.29 10.36
CA SER A 130 -0.93 9.37 11.51
C SER A 130 0.39 9.18 12.27
N ASP A 131 1.52 9.27 11.57
CA ASP A 131 2.84 8.93 12.10
C ASP A 131 3.63 10.19 12.51
N GLN A 132 3.06 11.38 12.34
CA GLN A 132 3.66 12.66 12.72
C GLN A 132 3.25 13.11 14.14
N ASN A 133 2.41 12.34 14.84
CA ASN A 133 1.91 12.62 16.20
C ASN A 133 2.49 11.66 17.27
N SER A 134 3.66 11.04 17.03
CA SER A 134 4.43 10.25 18.02
C SER A 134 5.79 10.86 18.28
#